data_AF-A0A2A2AAN1-F1
#
_entry.id   AF-A0A2A2AAN1-F1
#
_cell.length_a   1.000
_cell.length_b   1.000
_cell.length_c   1.000
_cell.angle_alpha   90.00
_cell.angle_beta   90.00
_cell.angle_gamma   90.00
#
_symmetry.space_group_name_H-M   'P 1'
#
loop_
_entity.id
_entity.type
_entity.pdbx_description
1 polymer ?
#
loop_
_entity_poly.entity_id
_entity_poly.type
_entity_poly.pdbx_seq_one_letter_code
_entity_poly.pdbx_strand_id
1 'polypeptide(L)'
;MQLHIVLMAFHATPSDELQQHIDTAFRRMPALCEGLLRYELVKNHSSTSAEYSHALLSVFASPGHLSAYRVSPEHDALMQLLKPHVREIVVLDTPWPASLSTLPA
;
A
#
# COMPACT_ATOMS: atom_id res chain seq x y z
N MET A 1 4.20 14.10 -8.11
CA MET A 1 3.82 12.75 -7.65
C MET A 1 4.40 12.48 -6.27
N GLN A 2 3.74 11.64 -5.49
CA GLN A 2 4.16 11.19 -4.16
C GLN A 2 4.21 9.67 -4.16
N LEU A 3 5.31 9.11 -3.68
CA LEU A 3 5.49 7.69 -3.46
C LEU A 3 5.14 7.40 -2.00
N HIS A 4 4.23 6.45 -1.80
CA HIS A 4 3.78 5.99 -0.49
C HIS A 4 3.94 4.47 -0.45
N ILE A 5 4.86 4.00 0.40
CA ILE A 5 5.17 2.59 0.59
C ILE A 5 4.85 2.20 2.03
N VAL A 6 4.11 1.11 2.21
CA VAL A 6 3.74 0.58 3.52
C VAL A 6 4.19 -0.86 3.62
N LEU A 7 5.22 -1.12 4.43
CA LEU A 7 5.67 -2.46 4.79
C LEU A 7 4.82 -2.96 5.96
N MET A 8 4.31 -4.19 5.85
CA MET A 8 3.41 -4.78 6.83
C MET A 8 3.94 -6.10 7.34
N ALA A 9 4.06 -6.21 8.66
CA ALA A 9 4.28 -7.47 9.36
C ALA A 9 2.93 -7.99 9.87
N PHE A 10 2.57 -9.22 9.51
CA PHE A 10 1.33 -9.85 9.98
C PHE A 10 1.59 -10.70 11.23
N HIS A 11 0.59 -10.83 12.11
CA HIS A 11 0.66 -11.72 13.27
C HIS A 11 0.84 -13.18 12.88
N ALA A 12 0.23 -13.58 11.76
CA ALA A 12 0.37 -14.87 11.12
C ALA A 12 0.24 -14.68 9.61
N THR A 13 0.68 -15.67 8.83
CA THR A 13 0.43 -15.67 7.39
C THR A 13 -1.08 -15.55 7.13
N PRO A 14 -1.55 -14.55 6.35
CA PRO A 14 -2.95 -14.44 5.97
C PRO A 14 -3.44 -15.75 5.34
N SER A 15 -4.67 -16.16 5.66
CA SER A 15 -5.33 -17.25 4.93
C SER A 15 -5.58 -16.84 3.49
N ASP A 16 -5.74 -17.81 2.58
CA ASP A 16 -6.05 -17.52 1.18
C ASP A 16 -7.34 -16.69 1.02
N GLU A 17 -8.34 -16.93 1.88
CA GLU A 17 -9.58 -16.17 1.90
C GLU A 17 -9.36 -14.70 2.32
N LEU A 18 -8.57 -14.48 3.38
CA LEU A 18 -8.21 -13.12 3.80
C LEU A 18 -7.39 -12.42 2.72
N GLN A 19 -6.45 -13.13 2.08
CA GLN A 19 -5.69 -12.61 0.96
C GLN A 19 -6.59 -12.19 -0.20
N GLN A 20 -7.61 -12.98 -0.54
CA GLN A 20 -8.57 -12.64 -1.60
C GLN A 20 -9.42 -11.39 -1.26
N HIS A 21 -9.87 -11.27 -0.01
CA HIS A 21 -10.58 -10.07 0.45
C HIS A 21 -9.70 -8.82 0.38
N ILE A 22 -8.46 -8.95 0.85
CA ILE A 22 -7.44 -7.91 0.75
C ILE A 22 -7.24 -7.54 -0.73
N ASP A 23 -6.88 -8.49 -1.59
CA ASP A 23 -6.63 -8.25 -3.02
C ASP A 23 -7.82 -7.59 -3.72
N THR A 24 -9.05 -7.97 -3.38
CA THR A 24 -10.27 -7.37 -3.92
C THR A 24 -10.44 -5.92 -3.49
N ALA A 25 -10.22 -5.60 -2.21
CA ALA A 25 -10.25 -4.24 -1.71
C ALA A 25 -9.16 -3.37 -2.38
N PHE A 26 -7.95 -3.91 -2.51
CA PHE A 26 -6.83 -3.22 -3.15
C PHE A 26 -7.10 -2.92 -4.63
N ARG A 27 -7.64 -3.89 -5.41
CA ARG A 27 -7.96 -3.70 -6.83
C ARG A 27 -9.01 -2.63 -7.11
N ARG A 28 -9.92 -2.37 -6.16
CA ARG A 28 -10.97 -1.36 -6.32
C ARG A 28 -10.47 0.05 -6.02
N MET A 29 -9.41 0.19 -5.22
CA MET A 29 -8.94 1.48 -4.72
C MET A 29 -8.64 2.50 -5.84
N PRO A 30 -7.97 2.15 -6.96
CA PRO A 30 -7.72 3.11 -8.05
C PRO A 30 -8.97 3.72 -8.68
N ALA A 31 -10.09 2.99 -8.67
CA ALA A 31 -11.36 3.49 -9.20
C ALA A 31 -12.10 4.40 -8.23
N LEU A 32 -11.77 4.33 -6.93
CA LEU A 32 -12.47 5.05 -5.87
C LEU A 32 -11.70 6.27 -5.37
N CYS A 33 -10.38 6.31 -5.56
CA CYS A 33 -9.51 7.38 -5.06
C CYS A 33 -8.95 8.22 -6.21
N GLU A 34 -9.36 9.50 -6.26
CA GLU A 34 -8.86 10.46 -7.23
C GLU A 34 -7.33 10.64 -7.12
N GLY A 35 -6.65 10.69 -8.27
CA GLY A 35 -5.21 10.93 -8.33
C GLY A 35 -4.34 9.77 -7.84
N LEU A 36 -4.90 8.58 -7.61
CA LEU A 36 -4.15 7.36 -7.35
C LEU A 36 -3.66 6.74 -8.68
N LEU A 37 -2.36 6.85 -8.94
CA LEU A 37 -1.76 6.45 -10.21
C LEU A 37 -1.31 4.98 -10.21
N ARG A 38 -0.85 4.47 -9.06
CA ARG A 38 -0.46 3.07 -8.86
C ARG A 38 -0.87 2.64 -7.47
N TYR A 39 -1.30 1.39 -7.34
CA TYR A 39 -1.71 0.81 -6.07
C TYR A 39 -1.62 -0.71 -6.14
N GLU A 40 -0.58 -1.27 -5.53
CA GLU A 40 -0.26 -2.69 -5.64
C GLU A 40 0.12 -3.24 -4.27
N LEU A 41 -0.46 -4.37 -3.90
CA LEU A 41 -0.01 -5.16 -2.77
C LEU A 41 0.94 -6.24 -3.29
N VAL A 42 2.17 -6.27 -2.78
CA VAL A 42 3.21 -7.20 -3.22
C VAL A 42 3.76 -7.99 -2.03
N LYS A 43 4.33 -9.17 -2.32
CA LYS A 43 5.12 -9.92 -1.34
C LYS A 43 6.51 -9.34 -1.23
N ASN A 44 7.03 -9.23 -0.02
CA ASN A 44 8.42 -8.86 0.22
C ASN A 44 9.31 -10.12 0.09
N HIS A 45 10.28 -10.07 -0.82
CA HIS A 45 11.25 -11.16 -1.01
C HIS A 45 12.61 -10.89 -0.34
N SER A 46 12.75 -9.78 0.39
CA SER A 46 13.97 -9.47 1.12
C SER A 46 14.16 -10.39 2.32
N SER A 47 15.36 -10.95 2.47
CA SER A 47 15.74 -11.73 3.65
C SER A 47 16.12 -10.87 4.86
N THR A 48 16.47 -9.60 4.64
CA THR A 48 16.90 -8.68 5.72
C THR A 48 15.75 -7.94 6.40
N SER A 49 14.53 -8.15 5.93
CA SER A 49 13.28 -7.56 6.47
C SER A 49 12.14 -8.59 6.42
N ALA A 50 12.48 -9.86 6.63
CA ALA A 50 11.60 -11.01 6.42
C ALA A 50 10.33 -10.97 7.31
N GLU A 51 10.35 -10.24 8.42
CA GLU A 51 9.20 -10.01 9.28
C GLU A 51 8.11 -9.15 8.60
N TYR A 52 8.47 -8.31 7.63
CA TYR A 52 7.54 -7.52 6.82
C TYR A 52 7.19 -8.30 5.55
N SER A 53 6.23 -9.21 5.63
CA SER A 53 5.94 -10.16 4.55
C SER A 53 5.30 -9.54 3.30
N HIS A 54 4.66 -8.37 3.44
CA HIS A 54 4.01 -7.67 2.33
C HIS A 54 4.34 -6.18 2.32
N ALA A 55 4.23 -5.57 1.15
CA ALA A 55 4.31 -4.13 0.96
C ALA A 55 3.13 -3.64 0.12
N LEU A 56 2.51 -2.53 0.52
CA LEU A 56 1.69 -1.73 -0.37
C LEU A 56 2.58 -0.70 -1.07
N LEU A 57 2.60 -0.74 -2.40
CA LEU A 57 3.27 0.23 -3.25
C LEU A 57 2.22 1.14 -3.87
N SER A 58 2.29 2.43 -3.59
CA SER A 58 1.32 3.39 -4.11
C SER A 58 1.95 4.68 -4.59
N VAL A 59 1.38 5.23 -5.65
CA VAL A 59 1.84 6.48 -6.26
C VAL A 59 0.65 7.40 -6.43
N PHE A 60 0.75 8.59 -5.86
CA PHE A 60 -0.27 9.63 -5.95
C PHE A 60 0.20 10.76 -6.87
N ALA A 61 -0.71 11.39 -7.59
CA ALA A 61 -0.40 12.49 -8.50
C ALA A 61 0.20 13.71 -7.76
N SER A 62 -0.25 13.96 -6.53
CA SER A 62 0.24 15.06 -5.68
C SER A 62 0.16 14.70 -4.18
N PRO A 63 0.84 15.48 -3.30
CA PRO A 63 0.67 15.36 -1.85
C PRO A 63 -0.78 15.56 -1.36
N GLY A 64 -1.55 16.39 -2.07
CA GLY A 64 -2.96 16.61 -1.77
C GLY A 64 -3.80 15.34 -1.95
N HIS A 65 -3.54 14.56 -3.00
CA HIS A 65 -4.24 13.29 -3.25
C HIS A 65 -3.92 12.22 -2.19
N LEU A 66 -2.65 12.11 -1.75
CA LEU A 66 -2.28 11.21 -0.65
C LEU A 66 -2.98 11.62 0.66
N SER A 67 -3.06 12.93 0.93
CA SER A 67 -3.74 13.45 2.12
C SER A 67 -5.24 13.17 2.09
N ALA A 68 -5.88 13.34 0.94
CA ALA A 68 -7.30 13.03 0.73
C ALA A 68 -7.59 11.52 0.89
N TYR A 69 -6.74 10.67 0.32
CA TYR A 69 -6.83 9.21 0.48
C TYR A 69 -6.80 8.79 1.95
N ARG A 70 -5.90 9.35 2.77
CA ARG A 70 -5.77 8.97 4.19
C ARG A 70 -7.02 9.19 5.03
N VAL A 71 -7.84 10.16 4.66
CA VAL A 71 -9.09 10.49 5.36
C VAL A 71 -10.32 9.96 4.64
N SER A 72 -10.13 9.18 3.56
CA SER A 72 -11.24 8.66 2.77
C SER A 72 -11.92 7.46 3.45
N PRO A 73 -13.23 7.25 3.21
CA PRO A 73 -13.94 6.06 3.69
C PRO A 73 -13.29 4.75 3.24
N GLU A 74 -12.73 4.72 2.03
CA GLU A 74 -12.10 3.54 1.45
C GLU A 74 -10.82 3.16 2.18
N HIS A 75 -9.98 4.15 2.54
CA HIS A 75 -8.80 3.92 3.35
C HIS A 75 -9.17 3.44 4.76
N ASP A 76 -10.20 4.04 5.39
CA ASP A 76 -10.66 3.60 6.71
C ASP A 76 -11.16 2.14 6.67
N ALA A 77 -11.98 1.79 5.67
CA ALA A 77 -12.44 0.42 5.46
C ALA A 77 -11.29 -0.58 5.28
N LEU A 78 -10.25 -0.19 4.54
CA LEU A 78 -9.05 -1.01 4.39
C LEU A 78 -8.29 -1.17 5.72
N MET A 79 -8.16 -0.10 6.50
CA MET A 79 -7.55 -0.17 7.82
C MET A 79 -8.34 -1.04 8.79
N GLN A 80 -9.67 -0.98 8.76
CA GLN A 80 -10.51 -1.86 9.56
C GLN A 80 -10.33 -3.34 9.19
N LEU A 81 -10.16 -3.65 7.89
CA LEU A 81 -9.85 -4.99 7.40
C LEU A 81 -8.46 -5.47 7.86
N LEU A 82 -7.44 -4.61 7.81
CA LEU A 82 -6.04 -5.01 8.06
C LEU A 82 -5.64 -5.00 9.53
N LYS A 83 -6.12 -4.04 10.34
CA LYS A 83 -5.74 -3.84 11.76
C LYS A 83 -5.77 -5.12 12.61
N PRO A 84 -6.75 -6.04 12.49
CA PRO A 84 -6.78 -7.25 13.31
C PRO A 84 -5.64 -8.25 12.98
N HIS A 85 -5.03 -8.13 11.80
CA HIS A 85 -4.09 -9.11 11.27
C HIS A 85 -2.65 -8.58 11.21
N VAL A 86 -2.48 -7.25 11.18
CA VAL A 86 -1.18 -6.59 11.09
C VAL A 86 -0.62 -6.32 12.48
N ARG A 87 0.56 -6.86 12.75
CA ARG A 87 1.33 -6.65 13.98
C ARG A 87 2.05 -5.30 13.98
N GLU A 88 2.65 -4.95 12.86
CA GLU A 88 3.53 -3.78 12.75
C GLU A 88 3.54 -3.23 11.33
N ILE A 89 3.69 -1.91 11.23
CA ILE A 89 3.72 -1.17 9.97
C ILE A 89 4.91 -0.22 9.97
N VAL A 90 5.64 -0.18 8.86
CA VAL A 90 6.63 0.85 8.55
C VAL A 90 6.23 1.55 7.27
N VAL A 91 6.21 2.89 7.30
CA VAL A 91 5.78 3.71 6.16
C VAL A 91 6.94 4.54 5.65
N LEU A 92 7.09 4.58 4.33
CA LEU A 92 7.93 5.53 3.61
C LEU A 92 7.03 6.41 2.74
N ASP A 93 6.99 7.70 3.07
CA ASP A 93 6.47 8.75 2.21
C ASP A 93 7.64 9.55 1.63
N THR A 94 7.62 9.78 0.32
CA THR A 94 8.63 10.63 -0.31
C THR A 94 8.09 11.24 -1.61
N PRO A 95 8.46 12.48 -1.96
CA PRO A 95 8.28 12.96 -3.31
C PRO A 95 8.84 11.96 -4.32
N TRP A 96 8.18 11.83 -5.48
CA TRP A 96 8.65 10.91 -6.51
C TRP A 96 10.12 11.18 -6.86
N PRO A 97 11.04 10.22 -6.63
CA PRO A 97 12.46 10.44 -6.87
C PRO A 97 12.73 10.70 -8.35
N ALA A 98 13.49 11.76 -8.65
CA ALA A 98 13.79 12.15 -10.03
C ALA A 98 14.48 11.03 -10.84
N SER A 99 15.31 10.22 -10.19
CA SER A 99 16.00 9.09 -10.81
C SER A 99 15.08 7.96 -11.28
N LEU A 100 13.88 7.83 -10.69
CA LEU A 100 12.89 6.83 -11.13
C LEU A 100 12.15 7.26 -12.40
N SER A 101 12.12 8.56 -12.71
CA SER A 101 11.52 9.09 -13.94
C SER A 101 12.37 8.81 -15.18
N THR A 102 13.64 8.43 -15.00
CA THR A 102 14.60 8.18 -16.07
C THR A 102 14.88 6.69 -16.29
N LEU A 103 14.17 5.80 -15.59
CA LEU A 103 14.30 4.37 -15.80
C LEU A 103 13.72 4.00 -17.18
N PRO A 104 14.43 3.18 -17.99
CA PRO A 104 13.86 2.65 -19.21
C PRO A 104 12.62 1.81 -18.88
N ALA A 105 11.62 1.90 -19.76
CA ALA A 105 10.37 1.16 -19.65
C ALA A 105 10.56 -0.35 -19.76
#